data_AF-A0A0D0FXY8-F1
#
_entry.id   AF-A0A0D0FXY8-F1
#
_cell.length_a   1.000
_cell.length_b   1.000
_cell.length_c   1.000
_cell.angle_alpha   90.00
_cell.angle_beta   90.00
_cell.angle_gamma   90.00
#
_symmetry.space_group_name_H-M   'P 1'
#
loop_
_entity.id
_entity.type
_entity.pdbx_description
1 polymer ?
#
loop_
_entity_poly.entity_id
_entity_poly.type
_entity_poly.pdbx_seq_one_letter_code
_entity_poly.pdbx_strand_id
1 'polypeptide(L)'
;MENFKNYAIITVAACMIAVSSAGNKTGLVNKDVSILLSPQKDTISTEQFIKQLSLSSAKEINLSKLAKQKSKNSKVREYAVKAMDASILIYSDLKPFAEPRNITLADSTTFVPDQLISA
;
A
#
# COMPACT_ATOMS: atom_id res chain seq x y z
N MET A 1 -24.89 -11.88 -6.09
CA MET A 1 -23.73 -11.95 -5.16
C MET A 1 -22.73 -10.84 -5.52
N GLU A 2 -23.13 -9.57 -5.51
CA GLU A 2 -22.29 -8.46 -6.01
C GLU A 2 -21.81 -7.50 -4.92
N ASN A 3 -22.21 -7.69 -3.67
CA ASN A 3 -21.97 -6.70 -2.61
C ASN A 3 -20.73 -6.96 -1.75
N PHE A 4 -20.06 -8.11 -1.88
CA PHE A 4 -18.89 -8.45 -1.03
C PHE A 4 -17.60 -7.77 -1.46
N LYS A 5 -17.47 -7.38 -2.74
CA LYS A 5 -16.24 -6.75 -3.27
C LYS A 5 -16.07 -5.31 -2.74
N ASN A 6 -17.17 -4.60 -2.50
CA ASN A 6 -17.13 -3.22 -2.00
C ASN A 6 -16.76 -3.14 -0.51
N TYR A 7 -17.12 -4.14 0.31
CA TYR A 7 -16.78 -4.14 1.72
C TYR A 7 -15.29 -4.34 1.98
N ALA A 8 -14.62 -5.18 1.20
CA ALA A 8 -13.17 -5.41 1.32
C ALA A 8 -12.35 -4.13 1.07
N ILE A 9 -12.80 -3.29 0.12
CA ILE A 9 -12.14 -2.03 -0.23
C ILE A 9 -12.29 -1.00 0.91
N ILE A 10 -13.46 -0.95 1.56
CA ILE A 10 -13.72 -0.04 2.69
C ILE A 10 -12.88 -0.44 3.92
N THR A 11 -12.71 -1.74 4.18
CA THR A 11 -11.92 -2.22 5.34
C THR A 11 -10.43 -1.88 5.21
N VAL A 12 -9.86 -1.94 4.00
CA VAL A 12 -8.44 -1.59 3.77
C VAL A 12 -8.18 -0.08 3.95
N ALA A 13 -9.12 0.77 3.56
CA ALA A 13 -9.01 2.22 3.75
C ALA A 13 -9.04 2.62 5.23
N ALA A 14 -9.83 1.94 6.06
CA ALA A 14 -9.93 2.23 7.49
C ALA A 14 -8.63 1.90 8.27
N CYS A 15 -7.86 0.89 7.83
CA CYS A 15 -6.61 0.51 8.49
C CYS A 15 -5.47 1.52 8.27
N MET A 16 -5.49 2.30 7.19
CA MET A 16 -4.45 3.30 6.91
C MET A 16 -4.59 4.58 7.77
N ILE A 17 -5.81 4.91 8.22
CA ILE A 17 -6.06 6.10 9.05
C ILE A 17 -5.66 5.88 10.51
N ALA A 18 -5.79 4.65 11.02
CA ALA A 18 -5.51 4.35 12.42
C ALA A 18 -4.01 4.31 12.80
N VAL A 19 -3.11 4.18 11.82
CA VAL A 19 -1.65 4.10 12.08
C VAL A 19 -1.00 5.50 12.15
N SER A 20 -1.68 6.54 11.65
CA SER A 20 -1.14 7.92 11.69
C SER A 20 -1.47 8.70 12.99
N SER A 21 -2.22 8.15 13.95
CA SER A 21 -2.60 8.88 15.17
C SER A 21 -1.83 8.48 16.44
N ALA A 22 -0.80 7.64 16.35
CA ALA A 22 0.02 7.24 17.50
C ALA A 22 1.29 8.09 17.62
N GLY A 23 1.14 9.41 17.77
CA GLY A 23 2.28 10.30 17.86
C GLY A 23 1.92 11.75 18.17
N ASN A 24 1.32 12.00 19.34
CA ASN A 24 1.70 13.09 20.25
C ASN A 24 0.69 13.22 21.38
N LYS A 25 1.16 12.99 22.61
CA LYS A 25 0.50 13.44 23.83
C LYS A 25 0.95 14.86 24.11
N THR A 26 0.08 15.85 23.97
CA THR A 26 0.03 17.05 24.85
C THR A 26 -1.23 17.87 24.60
N GLY A 27 -2.07 17.98 25.64
CA GLY A 27 -2.64 19.27 26.08
C GLY A 27 -3.85 19.87 25.36
N LEU A 28 -4.94 20.01 26.14
CA LEU A 28 -5.92 21.10 26.19
C LEU A 28 -7.05 21.23 25.13
N VAL A 29 -8.27 20.92 25.61
CA VAL A 29 -9.51 21.75 25.65
C VAL A 29 -9.88 22.63 24.45
N ASN A 30 -11.00 22.25 23.81
CA ASN A 30 -12.08 23.06 23.21
C ASN A 30 -11.83 24.56 22.96
N LYS A 31 -11.71 24.93 21.68
CA LYS A 31 -12.57 25.89 20.95
C LYS A 31 -11.99 26.08 19.55
N ASP A 32 -12.82 26.52 18.61
CA ASP A 32 -12.50 26.79 17.21
C ASP A 32 -12.61 25.58 16.26
N VAL A 33 -13.82 25.00 16.26
CA VAL A 33 -14.42 24.39 15.08
C VAL A 33 -14.66 25.49 14.04
N SER A 34 -13.59 25.97 13.43
CA SER A 34 -13.64 26.81 12.23
C SER A 34 -12.25 26.85 11.58
N ILE A 35 -11.74 25.68 11.20
CA ILE A 35 -10.58 25.59 10.31
C ILE A 35 -11.05 24.89 9.04
N LEU A 36 -11.34 25.73 8.05
CA LEU A 36 -11.28 25.46 6.62
C LEU A 36 -11.71 24.05 6.18
N LEU A 37 -13.02 23.88 5.97
CA LEU A 37 -13.51 23.01 4.90
C LEU A 37 -13.18 23.65 3.54
N SER A 38 -11.88 23.78 3.26
CA SER A 38 -11.45 23.64 1.87
C SER A 38 -11.91 22.23 1.46
N PRO A 39 -12.57 22.03 0.32
CA PRO A 39 -12.65 20.70 -0.25
C PRO A 39 -11.22 20.34 -0.62
N GLN A 40 -10.47 19.81 0.35
CA GLN A 40 -9.15 19.29 0.13
C GLN A 40 -9.36 18.18 -0.87
N LYS A 41 -8.95 18.45 -2.10
CA LYS A 41 -9.02 17.54 -3.22
C LYS A 41 -7.94 16.50 -2.98
N ASP A 42 -8.08 15.73 -1.90
CA ASP A 42 -7.21 14.63 -1.46
C ASP A 42 -7.41 13.40 -2.35
N THR A 43 -7.53 13.65 -3.65
CA THR A 43 -7.61 12.62 -4.67
C THR A 43 -6.26 12.62 -5.36
N ILE A 44 -5.44 11.64 -4.98
CA ILE A 44 -4.31 11.20 -5.80
C ILE A 44 -4.80 10.97 -7.23
N SER A 45 -4.03 11.43 -8.24
CA SER A 45 -4.41 11.18 -9.62
C SER A 45 -4.40 9.67 -9.91
N THR A 46 -5.21 9.21 -10.86
CA THR A 46 -5.18 7.80 -11.27
C THR A 46 -3.79 7.34 -11.67
N GLU A 47 -3.01 8.21 -12.32
CA GLU A 47 -1.62 7.92 -12.68
C GLU A 47 -0.73 7.75 -11.44
N GLN A 48 -0.82 8.67 -10.48
CA GLN A 48 -0.07 8.59 -9.23
C GLN A 48 -0.45 7.33 -8.44
N PHE A 49 -1.73 6.98 -8.41
CA PHE A 49 -2.22 5.74 -7.79
C PHE A 49 -1.62 4.50 -8.46
N ILE A 50 -1.66 4.42 -9.80
CA ILE A 50 -1.08 3.30 -10.55
C ILE A 50 0.43 3.18 -10.28
N LYS A 51 1.16 4.31 -10.30
CA LYS A 51 2.60 4.33 -10.00
C LYS A 51 2.90 3.85 -8.58
N GLN A 52 2.18 4.37 -7.58
CA GLN A 52 2.38 3.98 -6.18
C GLN A 52 2.02 2.52 -5.93
N LEU A 53 0.88 2.05 -6.44
CA LEU A 53 0.46 0.67 -6.26
C LEU A 53 1.42 -0.31 -6.96
N SER A 54 1.92 0.05 -8.14
CA SER A 54 2.94 -0.71 -8.84
C SER A 54 4.24 -0.82 -8.04
N LEU A 55 4.72 0.31 -7.48
CA LEU A 55 5.91 0.34 -6.64
C LEU A 55 5.73 -0.50 -5.37
N SER A 56 4.61 -0.35 -4.66
CA SER A 56 4.32 -1.11 -3.45
C SER A 56 4.24 -2.61 -3.74
N SER A 57 3.60 -3.00 -4.84
CA SER A 57 3.50 -4.41 -5.25
C SER A 57 4.87 -5.01 -5.56
N ALA A 58 5.73 -4.26 -6.28
CA ALA A 58 7.10 -4.69 -6.55
C ALA A 58 7.93 -4.86 -5.26
N LYS A 59 7.79 -3.95 -4.29
CA LYS A 59 8.43 -4.06 -2.97
C LYS A 59 7.95 -5.30 -2.20
N GLU A 60 6.64 -5.51 -2.13
CA GLU A 60 6.05 -6.64 -1.41
C GLU A 60 6.44 -7.99 -2.02
N ILE A 61 6.50 -8.09 -3.36
CA ILE A 61 7.03 -9.28 -4.05
C ILE A 61 8.44 -9.60 -3.58
N ASN A 62 9.32 -8.60 -3.53
CA ASN A 62 10.71 -8.83 -3.17
C ASN A 62 10.90 -9.12 -1.68
N LEU A 63 10.17 -8.43 -0.81
CA LEU A 63 10.16 -8.73 0.63
C LEU A 63 9.64 -10.15 0.88
N SER A 64 8.58 -10.55 0.18
CA SER A 64 8.02 -11.89 0.25
C SER A 64 8.99 -12.96 -0.25
N LYS A 65 9.73 -12.72 -1.35
CA LYS A 65 10.80 -13.62 -1.80
C LYS A 65 11.85 -13.80 -0.70
N LEU A 66 12.28 -12.72 -0.06
CA LEU A 66 13.26 -12.77 1.04
C LEU A 66 12.71 -13.54 2.24
N ALA A 67 11.48 -13.24 2.68
CA ALA A 67 10.84 -13.90 3.81
C ALA A 67 10.64 -15.41 3.57
N LYS A 68 10.21 -15.79 2.35
CA LYS A 68 10.10 -17.19 1.92
C LYS A 68 11.44 -17.93 2.01
N GLN A 69 12.54 -17.28 1.63
CA GLN A 69 13.88 -17.90 1.62
C GLN A 69 14.55 -17.91 3.00
N LYS A 70 14.41 -16.85 3.79
CA LYS A 70 15.21 -16.62 5.00
C LYS A 70 14.49 -16.95 6.30
N SER A 71 13.15 -16.96 6.31
CA SER A 71 12.42 -17.18 7.55
C SER A 71 12.52 -18.63 8.02
N LYS A 72 12.87 -18.82 9.29
CA LYS A 72 12.83 -20.12 9.96
C LYS A 72 11.40 -20.54 10.33
N ASN A 73 10.47 -19.60 10.43
CA ASN A 73 9.07 -19.85 10.78
C ASN A 73 8.25 -20.26 9.54
N SER A 74 7.64 -21.45 9.58
CA SER A 74 6.83 -21.98 8.46
C SER A 74 5.63 -21.11 8.12
N LYS A 75 4.92 -20.59 9.12
CA LYS A 75 3.76 -19.71 8.92
C LYS A 75 4.15 -18.41 8.20
N VAL A 76 5.33 -17.88 8.51
CA VAL A 76 5.85 -16.68 7.82
C VAL A 76 6.19 -17.00 6.36
N ARG A 77 6.77 -18.17 6.07
CA ARG A 77 7.04 -18.58 4.67
C ARG A 77 5.75 -18.79 3.89
N GLU A 78 4.74 -19.42 4.48
CA GLU A 78 3.43 -19.61 3.86
C GLU A 78 2.73 -18.28 3.59
N TYR A 79 2.77 -17.35 4.54
CA TYR A 79 2.24 -16.00 4.36
C TYR A 79 2.97 -15.28 3.22
N ALA A 80 4.30 -15.35 3.18
CA ALA A 80 5.11 -14.72 2.14
C ALA A 80 4.74 -15.23 0.73
N VAL A 81 4.43 -16.53 0.59
CA VAL A 81 3.94 -17.05 -0.71
C VAL A 81 2.62 -16.38 -1.10
N LYS A 82 1.65 -16.30 -0.18
CA LYS A 82 0.34 -15.68 -0.45
C LYS A 82 0.45 -14.19 -0.76
N ALA A 83 1.28 -13.45 -0.03
CA ALA A 83 1.52 -12.03 -0.26
C ALA A 83 2.17 -11.80 -1.62
N MET A 84 3.19 -12.60 -1.97
CA MET A 84 3.82 -12.56 -3.29
C MET A 84 2.81 -12.81 -4.42
N ASP A 85 1.99 -13.86 -4.32
CA ASP A 85 1.00 -14.21 -5.34
C ASP A 85 -0.04 -13.10 -5.52
N ALA A 86 -0.52 -12.52 -4.40
CA ALA A 86 -1.46 -11.39 -4.44
C ALA A 86 -0.85 -10.15 -5.09
N SER A 87 0.40 -9.81 -4.77
CA SER A 87 1.08 -8.66 -5.37
C SER A 87 1.40 -8.87 -6.86
N ILE A 88 1.68 -10.11 -7.29
CA ILE A 88 1.81 -10.43 -8.72
C ILE A 88 0.48 -10.20 -9.45
N LEU A 89 -0.64 -10.65 -8.87
CA LEU A 89 -1.96 -10.47 -9.45
C LEU A 89 -2.33 -8.98 -9.57
N ILE A 90 -2.12 -8.19 -8.51
CA ILE A 90 -2.33 -6.74 -8.53
C ILE A 90 -1.49 -6.10 -9.65
N TYR A 91 -0.23 -6.49 -9.77
CA TYR A 91 0.65 -5.96 -10.79
C TYR A 91 0.18 -6.30 -12.21
N SER A 92 -0.30 -7.53 -12.45
CA SER A 92 -0.89 -7.90 -13.75
C SER A 92 -2.16 -7.12 -14.06
N ASP A 93 -3.00 -6.87 -13.05
CA ASP A 93 -4.25 -6.13 -13.20
C ASP A 93 -4.01 -4.64 -13.49
N LEU A 94 -2.85 -4.10 -13.14
CA LEU A 94 -2.48 -2.71 -13.44
C LEU A 94 -2.09 -2.46 -14.89
N LYS A 95 -1.56 -3.46 -15.60
CA LYS A 95 -1.11 -3.34 -17.00
C LYS A 95 -2.16 -2.71 -17.93
N PRO A 96 -3.42 -3.17 -17.99
CA PRO A 96 -4.42 -2.59 -18.89
C PRO A 96 -4.77 -1.13 -18.56
N PHE A 97 -4.50 -0.66 -17.34
CA PHE A 97 -4.70 0.75 -16.97
C PHE A 97 -3.49 1.62 -17.30
N ALA A 98 -2.29 1.03 -17.29
CA ALA A 98 -1.03 1.71 -17.48
C ALA A 98 -0.67 1.90 -18.97
N GLU A 99 -0.85 0.86 -19.78
CA GLU A 99 -0.48 0.86 -21.21
C GLU A 99 -1.14 1.99 -22.01
N PRO A 100 -2.48 2.22 -21.96
CA PRO A 100 -3.11 3.28 -22.74
C PRO A 100 -2.71 4.69 -22.31
N ARG A 101 -2.12 4.82 -21.11
CA ARG A 101 -1.71 6.09 -20.51
C ARG A 101 -0.20 6.30 -20.55
N ASN A 102 0.56 5.40 -21.18
CA ASN A 102 2.02 5.39 -21.20
C ASN A 102 2.64 5.49 -19.79
N ILE A 103 2.01 4.84 -18.80
CA ILE A 103 2.52 4.81 -17.43
C ILE A 103 3.50 3.65 -17.29
N THR A 104 4.75 3.96 -16.95
CA THR A 104 5.74 2.94 -16.64
C THR A 104 5.45 2.31 -15.26
N LEU A 105 5.26 1.00 -15.24
CA LEU A 105 5.14 0.22 -14.01
C LEU A 105 6.53 -0.07 -13.40
N ALA A 106 6.61 -0.15 -12.07
CA ALA A 106 7.85 -0.45 -11.35
C ALA A 106 8.32 -1.88 -11.68
N ASP A 107 9.63 -2.09 -11.78
CA ASP A 107 10.15 -3.43 -12.02
C ASP A 107 10.07 -4.30 -10.75
N SER A 108 9.45 -5.47 -10.87
CA SER A 108 9.31 -6.45 -9.79
C SER A 108 10.56 -7.32 -9.57
N THR A 109 11.58 -7.18 -10.41
CA THR A 109 12.83 -7.94 -10.28
C THR A 109 13.89 -7.22 -9.44
N THR A 110 13.78 -5.91 -9.29
CA THR A 110 14.78 -5.10 -8.60
C THR A 110 14.38 -4.89 -7.14
N PHE A 111 14.96 -5.69 -6.24
CA PHE A 111 14.89 -5.40 -4.80
C PHE A 111 15.91 -4.32 -4.46
N VAL A 112 15.43 -3.11 -4.14
CA VAL A 112 16.23 -2.13 -3.41
C VAL A 112 15.77 -2.21 -1.96
N PRO A 113 16.54 -2.82 -1.05
CA PRO A 113 16.25 -2.69 0.37
C PRO A 113 16.24 -1.20 0.69
N ASP A 114 15.14 -0.72 1.29
CA ASP A 114 15.13 0.63 1.85
C ASP A 114 16.37 0.73 2.74
N GLN A 115 17.28 1.65 2.39
CA GLN A 115 18.50 1.86 3.16
C GLN A 115 18.06 2.03 4.61
N LEU A 116 18.55 1.11 5.46
CA LEU A 116 18.33 1.10 6.90
C LEU A 116 18.34 2.54 7.37
N ILE A 117 17.20 3.03 7.87
CA ILE A 117 17.19 4.24 8.68
C ILE A 117 18.14 3.92 9.82
N SER A 118 19.37 4.43 9.72
CA SER A 118 20.42 4.22 10.69
C SER A 118 19.89 4.59 12.07
N ALA A 119 20.05 3.65 13.00
CA ALA A 119 19.71 3.80 14.41
C ALA A 119 20.49 4.95 15.07
#